data_AF-A0AAU8MTK2-F1
#
_entry.id   AF-A0AAU8MTK2-F1
#
_cell.length_a   1.000
_cell.length_b   1.000
_cell.length_c   1.000
_cell.angle_alpha   90.00
_cell.angle_beta   90.00
_cell.angle_gamma   90.00
#
_symmetry.space_group_name_H-M   'P 1'
#
loop_
_entity.id
_entity.type
_entity.pdbx_description
1 polymer ?
#
loop_
_entity_poly.entity_id
_entity_poly.type
_entity_poly.pdbx_seq_one_letter_code
_entity_poly.pdbx_strand_id
1 'polypeptide(L)'
;MAGSLLPRLTAAVASSGLALHAYIALFESSGNDVWSVAFLAWGGLPYLICLVIACLGRRALHGLFAALACLGLDAVNYYQVFVDPQSSTAALGLLFVPLLNLVVSIPLGVTVAALIGWIARKKGGSVPKR
;
A
#
# COMPACT_ATOMS: atom_id res chain seq x y z
N MET A 1 -14.03 19.68 -12.38
CA MET A 1 -14.21 18.26 -11.95
C MET A 1 -12.91 17.52 -11.62
N ALA A 2 -11.71 18.14 -11.63
CA ALA A 2 -10.43 17.45 -11.42
C ALA A 2 -10.07 17.10 -9.95
N GLY A 3 -10.92 17.43 -8.97
CA GLY A 3 -10.59 17.30 -7.54
C GLY A 3 -10.61 15.88 -6.97
N SER A 4 -11.06 14.86 -7.71
CA SER A 4 -11.36 13.51 -7.18
C SER A 4 -10.52 12.36 -7.76
N LEU A 5 -9.57 12.61 -8.67
CA LEU A 5 -8.81 11.53 -9.32
C LEU A 5 -7.87 10.80 -8.35
N LEU A 6 -7.09 11.53 -7.54
CA LEU A 6 -6.08 10.91 -6.67
C LEU A 6 -6.68 9.96 -5.61
N PRO A 7 -7.74 10.32 -4.86
CA PRO A 7 -8.37 9.38 -3.94
C PRO A 7 -8.95 8.14 -4.65
N ARG A 8 -9.48 8.29 -5.87
CA ARG A 8 -9.96 7.16 -6.68
C ARG A 8 -8.83 6.22 -7.09
N LEU A 9 -7.68 6.78 -7.48
CA LEU A 9 -6.49 5.99 -7.77
C LEU A 9 -5.97 5.28 -6.52
N THR A 10 -5.92 5.97 -5.37
CA THR A 10 -5.57 5.32 -4.09
C THR A 10 -6.53 4.18 -3.80
N ALA A 11 -7.83 4.39 -3.97
CA ALA A 11 -8.83 3.35 -3.77
C ALA A 11 -8.63 2.16 -4.71
N ALA A 12 -8.38 2.39 -6.00
CA ALA A 12 -8.12 1.31 -6.95
C ALA A 12 -6.88 0.48 -6.55
N VAL A 13 -5.78 1.14 -6.15
CA VAL A 13 -4.56 0.45 -5.69
C VAL A 13 -4.82 -0.30 -4.37
N ALA A 14 -5.49 0.33 -3.41
CA ALA A 14 -5.83 -0.29 -2.13
C ALA A 14 -6.76 -1.49 -2.29
N SER A 15 -7.76 -1.38 -3.16
CA SER A 15 -8.65 -2.50 -3.52
C SER A 15 -7.90 -3.63 -4.20
N SER A 16 -6.89 -3.34 -5.02
CA SER A 16 -6.03 -4.36 -5.63
C SER A 16 -5.21 -5.11 -4.58
N GLY A 17 -4.65 -4.40 -3.61
CA GLY A 17 -3.95 -5.01 -2.48
C GLY A 17 -4.87 -5.84 -1.57
N LEU A 18 -6.07 -5.34 -1.26
CA LEU A 18 -7.08 -6.09 -0.52
C LEU A 18 -7.54 -7.34 -1.29
N ALA A 19 -7.69 -7.25 -2.61
CA ALA A 19 -8.03 -8.39 -3.46
C ALA A 19 -6.90 -9.44 -3.46
N LEU A 20 -5.64 -9.03 -3.47
CA LEU A 20 -4.50 -9.93 -3.33
C LEU A 20 -4.54 -10.68 -1.99
N HIS A 21 -4.73 -9.97 -0.86
CA HIS A 21 -4.84 -10.62 0.46
C HIS A 21 -6.09 -11.49 0.59
N ALA A 22 -7.20 -11.10 -0.04
CA ALA A 22 -8.40 -11.94 -0.10
C ALA A 22 -8.15 -13.21 -0.91
N TYR A 23 -7.45 -13.09 -2.04
CA TYR A 23 -7.05 -14.25 -2.85
C TYR A 23 -6.17 -15.21 -2.03
N ILE A 24 -5.15 -14.69 -1.34
CA ILE A 24 -4.28 -15.49 -0.47
C ILE A 24 -5.10 -16.19 0.62
N ALA A 25 -6.00 -15.47 1.29
CA ALA A 25 -6.81 -16.01 2.37
C ALA A 25 -7.81 -17.09 1.92
N LEU A 26 -8.37 -16.97 0.71
CA LEU A 26 -9.42 -17.87 0.21
C LEU A 26 -8.89 -19.07 -0.58
N PHE A 27 -7.75 -18.91 -1.28
CA PHE A 27 -7.27 -19.91 -2.23
C PHE A 27 -5.90 -20.49 -1.87
N GLU A 28 -5.02 -19.71 -1.25
CA GLU A 28 -3.65 -20.16 -0.93
C GLU A 28 -3.50 -20.62 0.53
N SER A 29 -4.36 -20.14 1.42
CA SER A 29 -4.41 -20.55 2.82
C SER A 29 -4.95 -21.98 2.95
N SER A 30 -4.09 -22.93 3.32
CA SER A 30 -4.51 -24.27 3.74
C SER A 30 -4.97 -24.32 5.21
N GLY A 31 -5.07 -23.16 5.87
CA GLY A 31 -5.41 -23.03 7.29
C GLY A 31 -6.91 -23.14 7.57
N ASN A 32 -7.27 -23.21 8.86
CA ASN A 32 -8.67 -23.08 9.26
C ASN A 32 -9.21 -21.67 8.96
N ASP A 33 -10.54 -21.52 8.93
CA ASP A 33 -11.22 -20.26 8.57
C ASP A 33 -10.71 -19.04 9.37
N VAL A 34 -10.32 -19.26 10.63
CA VAL A 34 -9.83 -18.20 11.52
C VAL A 34 -8.49 -17.62 11.06
N TRP A 35 -7.54 -18.47 10.64
CA TRP A 35 -6.23 -18.00 10.18
C TRP A 35 -6.33 -17.26 8.85
N SER A 36 -7.18 -17.72 7.93
CA SER A 36 -7.46 -17.01 6.67
C SER A 36 -8.00 -15.60 6.93
N VAL A 37 -8.97 -15.46 7.82
CA VAL A 37 -9.54 -14.15 8.19
C VAL A 37 -8.49 -13.27 8.88
N ALA A 38 -7.67 -13.85 9.76
CA ALA A 38 -6.59 -13.10 10.43
C ALA A 38 -5.56 -12.58 9.42
N PHE A 39 -5.14 -13.37 8.44
CA PHE A 39 -4.22 -12.93 7.39
C PHE A 39 -4.84 -11.85 6.50
N LEU A 40 -6.11 -11.98 6.14
CA LEU A 40 -6.82 -10.95 5.39
C LEU A 40 -6.88 -9.62 6.17
N ALA A 41 -7.23 -9.68 7.45
CA ALA A 41 -7.30 -8.49 8.31
C ALA A 41 -5.91 -7.85 8.48
N TRP A 42 -4.88 -8.67 8.72
CA TRP A 42 -3.51 -8.23 8.93
C TRP A 42 -2.88 -7.63 7.67
N GLY A 43 -2.97 -8.33 6.55
CA GLY A 43 -2.48 -7.88 5.25
C GLY A 43 -3.28 -6.72 4.66
N GLY A 44 -4.58 -6.63 4.98
CA GLY A 44 -5.45 -5.54 4.55
C GLY A 44 -5.26 -4.22 5.31
N LEU A 45 -4.77 -4.28 6.56
CA LEU A 45 -4.64 -3.11 7.43
C LEU A 45 -3.80 -1.96 6.82
N PRO A 46 -2.62 -2.20 6.21
CA PRO A 46 -1.86 -1.16 5.52
C PRO A 46 -2.68 -0.41 4.45
N TYR A 47 -3.51 -1.10 3.68
CA TYR A 47 -4.32 -0.50 2.62
C TYR A 47 -5.46 0.35 3.16
N LEU A 48 -6.08 -0.07 4.27
CA LEU A 48 -7.06 0.76 4.98
C LEU A 48 -6.44 2.06 5.49
N ILE A 49 -5.20 2.01 6.00
CA ILE A 49 -4.46 3.20 6.42
C ILE A 49 -4.16 4.10 5.22
N CYS A 50 -3.72 3.54 4.09
CA CYS A 50 -3.47 4.32 2.88
C CYS A 50 -4.73 5.04 2.38
N LEU A 51 -5.89 4.38 2.43
CA LEU A 51 -7.19 4.97 2.12
C LEU A 51 -7.55 6.11 3.08
N VAL A 52 -7.37 5.91 4.38
CA VAL A 52 -7.56 6.94 5.41
C VAL A 52 -6.70 8.17 5.14
N ILE A 53 -5.41 7.97 4.84
CA ILE A 53 -4.48 9.07 4.49
C ILE A 53 -4.99 9.84 3.26
N ALA A 54 -5.44 9.14 2.23
CA ALA A 54 -5.90 9.78 1.00
C ALA A 54 -7.22 10.53 1.14
N CYS A 55 -8.18 9.97 1.87
CA CYS A 55 -9.54 10.49 1.99
C CYS A 55 -9.66 11.59 3.05
N LEU A 56 -8.99 11.46 4.19
CA LEU A 56 -9.14 12.39 5.32
C LEU A 56 -8.09 13.52 5.32
N GLY A 57 -6.91 13.30 4.73
CA GLY A 57 -5.75 14.16 4.97
C GLY A 57 -5.59 15.42 4.11
N ARG A 58 -6.49 15.73 3.15
CA ARG A 58 -6.20 16.63 2.00
C ARG A 58 -4.88 16.27 1.28
N ARG A 59 -4.38 15.06 1.49
CA ARG A 59 -3.05 14.54 1.14
C ARG A 59 -3.19 13.28 0.28
N ALA A 60 -4.13 13.31 -0.67
CA ALA A 60 -4.44 12.18 -1.56
C ALA A 60 -3.20 11.57 -2.21
N LEU A 61 -2.22 12.40 -2.60
CA LEU A 61 -0.96 11.94 -3.16
C LEU A 61 -0.16 11.05 -2.19
N HIS A 62 -0.17 11.35 -0.89
CA HIS A 62 0.57 10.58 0.11
C HIS A 62 -0.04 9.18 0.27
N GLY A 63 -1.37 9.08 0.33
CA GLY A 63 -2.05 7.79 0.40
C GLY A 63 -1.84 6.97 -0.88
N LEU A 64 -1.79 7.59 -2.06
CA LEU A 64 -1.47 6.89 -3.31
C LEU A 64 -0.06 6.29 -3.31
N PHE A 65 0.97 7.09 -3.00
CA PHE A 65 2.34 6.58 -2.99
C PHE A 65 2.58 5.55 -1.88
N ALA A 66 1.93 5.71 -0.72
CA ALA A 66 1.95 4.70 0.33
C ALA A 66 1.32 3.38 -0.15
N ALA A 67 0.13 3.43 -0.77
CA ALA A 67 -0.55 2.24 -1.30
C ALA A 67 0.28 1.53 -2.39
N LEU A 68 0.93 2.30 -3.28
CA LEU A 68 1.80 1.74 -4.32
C LEU A 68 3.04 1.05 -3.73
N ALA A 69 3.66 1.64 -2.72
CA ALA A 69 4.79 1.03 -2.03
C ALA A 69 4.38 -0.28 -1.34
N CYS A 70 3.21 -0.30 -0.68
CA CYS A 70 2.66 -1.51 -0.07
C CYS A 70 2.38 -2.59 -1.11
N LEU A 71 1.69 -2.24 -2.20
CA LEU A 71 1.34 -3.19 -3.26
C LEU A 71 2.58 -3.76 -3.95
N GLY A 72 3.60 -2.93 -4.17
CA GLY A 72 4.87 -3.40 -4.72
C GLY A 72 5.54 -4.43 -3.83
N LEU A 73 5.64 -4.16 -2.53
CA LEU A 73 6.25 -5.10 -1.59
C LEU A 73 5.41 -6.39 -1.44
N ASP A 74 4.09 -6.28 -1.38
CA ASP A 74 3.20 -7.43 -1.31
C ASP A 74 3.24 -8.30 -2.57
N ALA A 75 3.36 -7.69 -3.76
CA ALA A 75 3.50 -8.42 -5.01
C ALA A 75 4.81 -9.23 -5.06
N VAL A 76 5.91 -8.64 -4.59
CA VAL A 76 7.19 -9.35 -4.45
C VAL A 76 7.08 -10.48 -3.44
N ASN A 77 6.46 -10.23 -2.29
CA ASN A 77 6.25 -11.25 -1.27
C ASN A 77 5.38 -12.41 -1.78
N TYR A 78 4.27 -12.11 -2.45
CA TYR A 78 3.42 -13.13 -3.07
C TYR A 78 4.21 -14.01 -4.04
N TYR A 79 5.00 -13.39 -4.93
CA TYR A 79 5.86 -14.13 -5.85
C TYR A 79 6.85 -15.05 -5.10
N GLN A 80 7.51 -14.53 -4.08
CA GLN A 80 8.50 -15.27 -3.28
C GLN A 80 7.91 -16.35 -2.37
N VAL A 81 6.61 -16.29 -2.06
CA VAL A 81 5.96 -17.29 -1.20
C VAL A 81 5.26 -18.36 -2.03
N PHE A 82 4.59 -17.99 -3.11
CA PHE A 82 3.66 -18.88 -3.83
C PHE A 82 4.10 -19.25 -5.25
N VAL A 83 4.94 -18.44 -5.89
CA VAL A 83 5.37 -18.70 -7.28
C VAL A 83 6.75 -19.33 -7.34
N ASP A 84 7.71 -18.77 -6.61
CA ASP A 84 9.10 -19.23 -6.60
C ASP A 84 9.68 -19.20 -5.17
N PRO A 85 9.24 -20.13 -4.29
CA PRO A 85 9.70 -20.18 -2.91
C PRO A 85 11.16 -20.65 -2.81
N GLN A 86 12.03 -19.71 -2.43
CA GLN A 86 13.48 -19.94 -2.29
C GLN A 86 13.89 -20.52 -0.93
N SER A 87 12.99 -20.55 0.06
CA SER A 87 13.28 -21.02 1.42
C SER A 87 12.02 -21.56 2.09
N SER A 88 12.18 -22.54 3.00
CA SER A 88 11.11 -23.03 3.88
C SER A 88 10.57 -21.96 4.84
N THR A 89 11.30 -20.86 5.04
CA THR A 89 10.86 -19.71 5.84
C THR A 89 10.14 -18.63 5.02
N ALA A 90 9.95 -18.82 3.72
CA ALA A 90 9.31 -17.82 2.85
C ALA A 90 7.93 -17.41 3.37
N ALA A 91 7.13 -18.36 3.87
CA ALA A 91 5.79 -18.09 4.41
C ALA A 91 5.78 -17.10 5.59
N LEU A 92 6.89 -16.92 6.33
CA LEU A 92 6.99 -15.87 7.35
C LEU A 92 6.85 -14.47 6.76
N GLY A 93 7.12 -14.30 5.47
CA GLY A 93 6.86 -13.09 4.71
C GLY A 93 5.41 -12.63 4.81
N LEU A 94 4.43 -13.54 4.85
CA LEU A 94 3.01 -13.19 5.02
C LEU A 94 2.71 -12.51 6.37
N LEU A 95 3.53 -12.75 7.40
CA LEU A 95 3.41 -12.10 8.70
C LEU A 95 4.21 -10.80 8.77
N PHE A 96 5.46 -10.82 8.30
CA PHE A 96 6.38 -9.68 8.42
C PHE A 96 6.17 -8.60 7.37
N VAL A 97 5.73 -8.93 6.16
CA VAL A 97 5.57 -7.92 5.11
C VAL A 97 4.47 -6.91 5.41
N PRO A 98 3.29 -7.29 5.95
CA PRO A 98 2.32 -6.29 6.41
C PRO A 98 2.89 -5.38 7.52
N LEU A 99 3.73 -5.91 8.41
CA LEU A 99 4.45 -5.10 9.41
C LEU A 99 5.42 -4.11 8.75
N LEU A 100 6.21 -4.57 7.77
CA LEU A 100 7.11 -3.72 6.99
C LEU A 100 6.32 -2.68 6.19
N ASN A 101 5.13 -3.01 5.72
CA ASN A 101 4.26 -2.04 5.07
C ASN A 101 3.84 -0.92 6.01
N LEU A 102 3.50 -1.23 7.27
CA LEU A 102 3.16 -0.25 8.29
C LEU A 102 4.35 0.65 8.67
N VAL A 103 5.51 0.05 8.92
CA VAL A 103 6.67 0.74 9.52
C VAL A 103 7.60 1.35 8.47
N VAL A 104 7.62 0.82 7.25
CA VAL A 104 8.56 1.22 6.19
C VAL A 104 7.82 1.74 4.95
N SER A 105 6.99 0.91 4.30
CA SER A 105 6.42 1.27 2.99
C SER A 105 5.51 2.50 3.06
N ILE A 106 4.63 2.58 4.07
CA ILE A 106 3.75 3.73 4.27
C ILE A 106 4.56 5.00 4.55
N PRO A 107 5.46 5.06 5.57
CA PRO A 107 6.29 6.24 5.79
C PRO A 107 7.13 6.65 4.58
N LEU A 108 7.69 5.67 3.85
CA LEU A 108 8.44 5.91 2.64
C LEU A 108 7.57 6.57 1.56
N GLY A 109 6.41 6.00 1.25
CA GLY A 109 5.49 6.55 0.26
C GLY A 109 4.99 7.96 0.62
N VAL A 110 4.68 8.19 1.90
CA VAL A 110 4.33 9.52 2.44
C VAL A 110 5.49 10.51 2.23
N THR A 111 6.72 10.10 2.49
CA THR A 111 7.91 10.95 2.37
C THR A 111 8.19 11.30 0.91
N VAL A 112 8.11 10.33 0.01
CA VAL A 112 8.25 10.55 -1.44
C VAL A 112 7.20 11.54 -1.94
N ALA A 113 5.94 11.38 -1.56
CA ALA A 113 4.87 12.30 -1.94
C ALA A 113 5.11 13.72 -1.40
N ALA A 114 5.62 13.85 -0.17
CA ALA A 114 5.96 15.13 0.44
C ALA A 114 7.10 15.83 -0.31
N LEU A 115 8.14 15.10 -0.70
CA LEU A 115 9.26 15.61 -1.49
C LEU A 115 8.80 16.09 -2.87
N ILE A 116 7.97 15.32 -3.56
CA ILE A 116 7.37 15.73 -4.85
C ILE A 116 6.59 17.04 -4.68
N GLY A 117 5.75 17.12 -3.64
CA GLY A 117 4.99 18.33 -3.33
C GLY A 117 5.88 19.54 -3.02
N TRP A 118 6.98 19.34 -2.30
CA TRP A 118 7.94 20.40 -1.98
C TRP A 118 8.64 20.95 -3.23
N ILE A 119 9.13 20.06 -4.11
CA ILE A 119 9.78 20.45 -5.38
C ILE A 119 8.79 21.21 -6.27
N ALA A 120 7.55 20.74 -6.38
CA ALA A 120 6.52 21.41 -7.19
C ALA A 120 6.22 22.84 -6.71
N ARG A 121 6.12 23.05 -5.38
CA ARG A 121 5.91 24.39 -4.81
C ARG A 121 7.09 25.32 -5.06
N LYS A 122 8.33 24.81 -4.97
CA LYS A 122 9.54 25.60 -5.25
C LYS A 122 9.58 26.11 -6.69
N LYS A 123 9.16 25.28 -7.66
CA LYS A 123 9.09 25.67 -9.08
C LYS A 123 7.93 26.62 -9.41
N GLY A 124 6.83 26.57 -8.66
CA GLY A 124 5.68 27.47 -8.86
C GLY A 124 5.84 28.87 -8.23
N GLY A 125 6.73 29.02 -7.25
CA GLY A 125 6.99 30.29 -6.56
C GLY A 125 7.90 31.27 -7.31
N SER A 126 8.42 30.91 -8.49
CA SER A 126 9.33 31.74 -9.29
C SER A 126 8.64 32.61 -10.36
N VAL A 127 7.31 32.78 -10.31
CA VAL A 127 6.61 33.77 -11.15
C VAL A 127 6.60 35.11 -10.40
N PRO A 128 7.37 36.12 -10.84
CA PRO A 128 7.30 37.43 -10.23
C PRO A 128 5.89 38.00 -10.46
N LYS A 129 5.21 38.39 -9.37
CA LYS A 129 4.01 39.21 -9.46
C LYS A 129 4.44 40.55 -10.07
N ARG A 130 4.05 40.79 -11.32
CA ARG A 130 4.05 42.13 -11.92
C ARG A 130 2.84 42.90 -11.42
#